data_AF-A0AAP6BLA2-F1
#
_entry.id   AF-A0AAP6BLA2-F1
#
_cell.length_a   1.000
_cell.length_b   1.000
_cell.length_c   1.000
_cell.angle_alpha   90.00
_cell.angle_beta   90.00
_cell.angle_gamma   90.00
#
_symmetry.space_group_name_H-M   'P 1'
#
loop_
_entity.id
_entity.type
_entity.pdbx_description
1 polymer ?
#
loop_
_entity_poly.entity_id
_entity_poly.type
_entity_poly.pdbx_seq_one_letter_code
_entity_poly.pdbx_strand_id
1 'polypeptide(L)'
;MSEPSRQSRILLVGPSVEVVRAAGAAGFRVWSLCDAGRCPPGGQLADLSERLMVVDFRDEAALEEAVGVAEKAGLCVNPAGAVRLLGDVAAVRRAGGVNGLARVGGSGGGELFRVDTLSVHGMHRVVGISVETPYGVLFPAPVGGGVAATLRSAVGSLLDLAGYQYGPAHTFVVLTPRGPVTTGCRTVVAEEVVAGLVRVAAGRDPVRDAFEVLAGRDVAPVRAGRYAVAVAVSGGWGQVVLGAESAEGALELAGRVGELAG
;
A
#
# COMPACT_ATOMS: atom_id res chain seq x y z
N MET A 1 4.39 -15.95 28.79
CA MET A 1 4.70 -16.10 27.35
C MET A 1 3.66 -17.03 26.78
N SER A 2 2.65 -16.47 26.13
CA SER A 2 1.65 -17.26 25.42
C SER A 2 2.15 -17.43 23.99
N GLU A 3 2.40 -18.67 23.57
CA GLU A 3 2.56 -18.99 22.14
C GLU A 3 1.36 -18.42 21.37
N PRO A 4 1.54 -17.80 20.19
CA PRO A 4 0.43 -17.38 19.36
C PRO A 4 -0.36 -18.62 18.94
N SER A 5 -1.46 -18.88 19.64
CA SER A 5 -2.28 -20.07 19.50
C SER A 5 -2.97 -20.11 18.14
N ARG A 6 -2.50 -20.99 17.24
CA ARG A 6 -3.29 -21.99 16.52
C ARG A 6 -4.62 -21.58 15.83
N GLN A 7 -4.82 -20.32 15.44
CA GLN A 7 -5.86 -19.92 14.51
C GLN A 7 -5.39 -18.78 13.61
N SER A 8 -4.60 -19.10 12.58
CA SER A 8 -4.11 -18.14 11.58
C SER A 8 -5.23 -17.74 10.61
N ARG A 9 -6.31 -17.13 11.11
CA ARG A 9 -7.38 -16.55 10.27
C ARG A 9 -7.13 -15.05 10.08
N ILE A 10 -7.40 -14.54 8.88
CA ILE A 10 -7.26 -13.10 8.56
C ILE A 10 -8.45 -12.61 7.75
N LEU A 11 -8.86 -11.36 7.96
CA LEU A 11 -9.78 -10.66 7.07
C LEU A 11 -9.00 -9.92 5.98
N LEU A 12 -9.37 -10.14 4.72
CA LEU A 12 -8.97 -9.31 3.59
C LEU A 12 -10.19 -8.57 3.03
N VAL A 13 -10.05 -7.25 2.85
CA VAL A 13 -11.11 -6.38 2.34
C VAL A 13 -10.79 -6.00 0.89
N GLY A 14 -11.73 -6.23 -0.01
CA GLY A 14 -11.57 -6.09 -1.47
C GLY A 14 -10.43 -6.91 -2.07
N PRO A 15 -10.16 -8.18 -1.65
CA PRO A 15 -9.00 -8.89 -2.16
C PRO A 15 -9.17 -9.32 -3.62
N SER A 16 -8.08 -9.30 -4.37
CA SER A 16 -7.97 -10.07 -5.60
C SER A 16 -7.70 -11.56 -5.29
N VAL A 17 -7.95 -12.42 -6.27
CA VAL A 17 -7.68 -13.88 -6.15
C VAL A 17 -6.21 -14.15 -5.82
N GLU A 18 -5.29 -13.36 -6.39
CA GLU A 18 -3.85 -13.51 -6.16
C GLU A 18 -3.48 -13.25 -4.70
N VAL A 19 -4.11 -12.25 -4.06
CA VAL A 19 -3.89 -11.94 -2.64
C VAL A 19 -4.36 -13.08 -1.75
N VAL A 20 -5.55 -13.63 -2.02
CA VAL A 20 -6.07 -14.76 -1.23
C VAL A 20 -5.17 -15.98 -1.38
N ARG A 21 -4.64 -16.25 -2.58
CA ARG A 21 -3.66 -17.32 -2.81
C ARG A 21 -2.36 -17.09 -2.04
N ALA A 22 -1.84 -15.87 -2.05
CA ALA A 22 -0.62 -15.51 -1.31
C ALA A 22 -0.81 -15.70 0.20
N ALA A 23 -1.95 -15.28 0.76
CA ALA A 23 -2.30 -15.50 2.16
C ALA A 23 -2.38 -17.00 2.49
N GLY A 24 -3.07 -17.78 1.65
CA GLY A 24 -3.18 -19.24 1.81
C GLY A 24 -1.81 -19.93 1.75
N ALA A 25 -0.95 -19.56 0.82
CA ALA A 25 0.42 -20.07 0.71
C ALA A 25 1.28 -19.75 1.94
N ALA A 26 1.01 -18.62 2.60
CA ALA A 26 1.66 -18.23 3.85
C ALA A 26 1.10 -18.94 5.10
N GLY A 27 0.03 -19.74 4.94
CA GLY A 27 -0.61 -20.53 6.00
C GLY A 27 -1.85 -19.90 6.63
N PHE A 28 -2.40 -18.82 6.04
CA PHE A 28 -3.61 -18.18 6.55
C PHE A 28 -4.89 -18.81 6.01
N ARG A 29 -5.90 -18.91 6.87
CA ARG A 29 -7.29 -19.13 6.48
C ARG A 29 -7.97 -17.78 6.27
N VAL A 30 -8.53 -17.54 5.10
CA VAL A 30 -8.94 -16.19 4.69
C VAL A 30 -10.45 -16.01 4.84
N TRP A 31 -10.85 -14.90 5.46
CA TRP A 31 -12.17 -14.32 5.25
C TRP A 31 -12.03 -13.17 4.26
N SER A 32 -12.84 -13.18 3.21
CA SER A 32 -12.86 -12.14 2.19
C SER A 32 -14.11 -11.29 2.35
N LEU A 33 -13.95 -9.97 2.43
CA LEU A 33 -15.04 -9.00 2.33
C LEU A 33 -14.93 -8.28 1.00
N CYS A 34 -15.83 -8.54 0.07
CA CYS A 34 -15.79 -7.99 -1.29
C CYS A 34 -16.90 -6.96 -1.50
N ASP A 35 -16.57 -5.91 -2.26
CA ASP A 35 -17.57 -4.98 -2.75
C ASP A 35 -18.48 -5.66 -3.79
N ALA A 36 -19.79 -5.50 -3.64
CA ALA A 36 -20.78 -6.13 -4.52
C ALA A 36 -20.58 -5.77 -6.00
N GLY A 37 -20.14 -4.54 -6.28
CA GLY A 37 -19.87 -4.07 -7.65
C GLY A 37 -18.52 -4.50 -8.23
N ARG A 38 -17.61 -5.03 -7.41
CA ARG A 38 -16.22 -5.36 -7.80
C ARG A 38 -15.82 -6.79 -7.51
N CYS A 39 -16.72 -7.61 -6.97
CA CYS A 39 -16.44 -9.00 -6.68
C CYS A 39 -16.07 -9.75 -7.97
N PRO A 40 -14.87 -10.36 -8.06
CA PRO A 40 -14.44 -11.12 -9.23
C PRO A 40 -15.47 -12.20 -9.62
N PRO A 41 -15.85 -12.30 -10.90
CA PRO A 41 -16.77 -13.33 -11.36
C PRO A 41 -16.12 -14.72 -11.29
N GLY A 42 -16.95 -15.77 -11.22
CA GLY A 42 -16.48 -17.15 -11.38
C GLY A 42 -16.14 -17.90 -10.08
N GLY A 43 -16.60 -17.42 -8.92
CA GLY A 43 -16.61 -18.20 -7.66
C GLY A 43 -15.25 -18.46 -7.00
N GLN A 44 -14.13 -18.17 -7.66
CA GLN A 44 -12.78 -18.50 -7.17
C GLN A 44 -12.47 -17.91 -5.79
N LEU A 45 -12.95 -16.70 -5.48
CA LEU A 45 -12.78 -16.13 -4.15
C LEU A 45 -13.55 -16.91 -3.09
N ALA A 46 -14.74 -17.44 -3.41
CA ALA A 46 -15.50 -18.27 -2.49
C ALA A 46 -14.79 -19.62 -2.24
N ASP A 47 -14.20 -20.21 -3.28
CA ASP A 47 -13.47 -21.48 -3.16
C ASP A 47 -12.18 -21.37 -2.33
N LEU A 48 -11.51 -20.20 -2.40
CA LEU A 48 -10.25 -19.94 -1.71
C LEU A 48 -10.44 -19.34 -0.31
N SER A 49 -11.62 -18.82 0.00
CA SER A 49 -11.91 -18.21 1.30
C SER A 49 -12.66 -19.18 2.20
N GLU A 50 -12.27 -19.25 3.47
CA GLU A 50 -13.07 -19.93 4.49
C GLU A 50 -14.46 -19.28 4.62
N ARG A 51 -14.54 -17.97 4.38
CA ARG A 51 -15.79 -17.22 4.31
C ARG A 51 -15.67 -16.07 3.31
N LEU A 52 -16.67 -15.92 2.45
CA LEU A 52 -16.85 -14.76 1.59
C LEU A 52 -18.07 -13.96 2.06
N MET A 53 -17.88 -12.67 2.31
CA MET A 53 -18.94 -11.70 2.58
C MET A 53 -18.96 -10.71 1.42
N VAL A 54 -20.15 -10.45 0.86
CA VAL A 54 -20.32 -9.51 -0.25
C VAL A 54 -21.24 -8.40 0.23
N VAL A 55 -20.74 -7.16 0.20
CA VAL A 55 -21.43 -5.96 0.72
C VAL A 55 -21.26 -4.84 -0.29
N ASP A 56 -22.26 -3.98 -0.49
CA ASP A 56 -22.05 -2.72 -1.22
C ASP A 56 -21.25 -1.77 -0.34
N PHE A 57 -20.02 -1.45 -0.71
CA PHE A 57 -19.16 -0.60 0.13
C PHE A 57 -19.64 0.86 0.24
N ARG A 58 -20.64 1.24 -0.56
CA ARG A 58 -21.33 2.54 -0.43
C ARG A 58 -22.39 2.53 0.67
N ASP A 59 -22.80 1.35 1.11
CA ASP A 59 -23.65 1.19 2.30
C ASP A 59 -22.75 1.14 3.55
N GLU A 60 -22.54 2.30 4.14
CA GLU A 60 -21.68 2.47 5.32
C GLU A 60 -22.15 1.61 6.50
N ALA A 61 -23.46 1.45 6.70
CA ALA A 61 -24.02 0.67 7.80
C ALA A 61 -23.76 -0.83 7.60
N ALA A 62 -23.99 -1.34 6.38
CA ALA A 62 -23.71 -2.73 6.06
C ALA A 62 -22.20 -3.04 6.12
N LEU A 63 -21.35 -2.09 5.68
CA LEU A 63 -19.90 -2.22 5.77
C LEU A 63 -19.43 -2.25 7.23
N GLU A 64 -19.96 -1.36 8.07
CA GLU A 64 -19.66 -1.34 9.50
C GLU A 64 -20.09 -2.64 10.20
N GLU A 65 -21.27 -3.17 9.89
CA GLU A 65 -21.73 -4.45 10.41
C GLU A 65 -20.78 -5.60 10.01
N ALA A 66 -20.40 -5.67 8.74
CA ALA A 66 -19.49 -6.69 8.22
C ALA A 66 -18.10 -6.63 8.88
N VAL A 67 -17.55 -5.43 9.06
CA VAL A 67 -16.29 -5.24 9.80
C VAL A 67 -16.45 -5.62 11.26
N GLY A 68 -17.56 -5.26 11.91
CA GLY A 68 -17.85 -5.62 13.29
C GLY A 68 -17.97 -7.14 13.51
N VAL A 69 -18.50 -7.88 12.53
CA VAL A 69 -18.51 -9.36 12.54
C VAL A 69 -17.08 -9.92 12.52
N ALA A 70 -16.20 -9.36 11.69
CA ALA A 70 -14.81 -9.79 11.61
C ALA A 70 -13.99 -9.40 12.85
N GLU A 71 -14.27 -8.24 13.43
CA GLU A 71 -13.66 -7.79 14.69
C GLU A 71 -14.03 -8.71 15.85
N LYS A 72 -15.32 -9.04 16.02
CA LYS A 72 -15.78 -10.02 17.02
C LYS A 72 -15.17 -11.40 16.84
N ALA A 73 -14.79 -11.75 15.61
CA ALA A 73 -14.09 -12.99 15.29
C ALA A 73 -12.56 -12.89 15.48
N GLY A 74 -12.03 -11.75 15.91
CA GLY A 74 -10.60 -11.53 16.15
C GLY A 74 -9.75 -11.47 14.89
N LEU A 75 -10.33 -11.11 13.75
CA LEU A 75 -9.67 -11.16 12.43
C LEU A 75 -9.01 -9.85 12.01
N CYS A 76 -9.32 -8.76 12.71
CA CYS A 76 -8.74 -7.45 12.44
C CYS A 76 -7.33 -7.36 13.04
N VAL A 77 -6.31 -7.38 12.19
CA VAL A 77 -4.92 -7.21 12.61
C VAL A 77 -4.58 -5.77 13.02
N ASN A 78 -5.41 -4.79 12.63
CA ASN A 78 -5.27 -3.39 13.04
C ASN A 78 -6.53 -2.90 13.75
N PRO A 79 -6.42 -1.91 14.66
CA PRO A 79 -7.59 -1.24 15.22
C PRO A 79 -8.45 -0.62 14.11
N ALA A 80 -9.78 -0.77 14.19
CA ALA A 80 -10.70 -0.19 13.21
C ALA A 80 -10.52 1.33 13.06
N GLY A 81 -10.24 2.03 14.17
CA GLY A 81 -9.93 3.46 14.17
C GLY A 81 -8.70 3.84 13.34
N ALA A 82 -7.66 2.99 13.35
CA ALA A 82 -6.45 3.21 12.56
C ALA A 82 -6.74 3.12 11.06
N VAL A 83 -7.47 2.08 10.64
CA VAL A 83 -7.85 1.86 9.24
C VAL A 83 -8.79 2.98 8.75
N ARG A 84 -9.76 3.39 9.57
CA ARG A 84 -10.68 4.50 9.27
C ARG A 84 -9.94 5.83 9.10
N LEU A 85 -9.05 6.17 10.03
CA LEU A 85 -8.27 7.41 9.97
C LEU A 85 -7.39 7.46 8.72
N LEU A 86 -6.67 6.38 8.43
CA LEU A 86 -5.76 6.34 7.28
C LEU A 86 -6.49 6.31 5.93
N GLY A 87 -7.73 5.79 5.89
CA GLY A 87 -8.59 5.82 4.71
C GLY A 87 -9.26 7.18 4.45
N ASP A 88 -9.44 8.02 5.48
CA ASP A 88 -9.99 9.37 5.33
C ASP A 88 -8.88 10.38 4.95
N VAL A 89 -8.86 10.79 3.68
CA VAL A 89 -7.91 11.78 3.14
C VAL A 89 -7.92 13.09 3.93
N ALA A 90 -9.08 13.56 4.38
CA ALA A 90 -9.18 14.79 5.14
C ALA A 90 -8.62 14.60 6.56
N ALA A 91 -8.88 13.44 7.19
CA ALA A 91 -8.27 13.09 8.47
C ALA A 91 -6.75 12.95 8.37
N VAL A 92 -6.24 12.28 7.33
CA VAL A 92 -4.80 12.15 7.08
C VAL A 92 -4.14 13.52 6.91
N ARG A 93 -4.74 14.42 6.13
CA ARG A 93 -4.21 15.79 5.95
C ARG A 93 -4.20 16.58 7.26
N ARG A 94 -5.24 16.43 8.09
CA ARG A 94 -5.28 17.04 9.43
C ARG A 94 -4.17 16.46 10.31
N ALA A 95 -4.08 15.13 10.42
CA ALA A 95 -3.09 14.42 11.22
C ALA A 95 -1.64 14.75 10.80
N GLY A 96 -1.36 14.78 9.49
CA GLY A 96 -0.07 15.20 8.95
C GLY A 96 0.30 16.64 9.31
N GLY A 97 -0.69 17.54 9.39
CA GLY A 97 -0.51 18.91 9.85
C GLY A 97 -0.25 19.05 11.35
N VAL A 98 -0.60 18.05 12.17
CA VAL A 98 -0.30 18.04 13.62
C VAL A 98 1.13 17.53 13.88
N ASN A 99 1.64 16.63 13.03
CA ASN A 99 2.94 15.98 13.18
C ASN A 99 4.12 16.72 12.49
N GLY A 100 3.89 17.88 11.86
CA GLY A 100 4.93 18.68 11.22
C GLY A 100 4.54 20.16 11.04
N LEU A 101 5.50 21.07 11.22
CA LEU A 101 5.38 22.55 11.27
C LEU A 101 4.90 23.25 9.98
N ALA A 102 3.91 22.71 9.26
CA ALA A 102 3.32 23.35 8.10
C ALA A 102 1.80 23.40 8.20
N ARG A 103 1.28 24.62 8.44
CA ARG A 103 -0.14 24.93 8.32
C ARG A 103 -0.60 24.63 6.89
N VAL A 104 -1.67 23.85 6.73
CA VAL A 104 -2.32 23.58 5.44
C VAL A 104 -2.76 24.91 4.84
N GLY A 105 -2.09 25.32 3.76
CA GLY A 105 -2.36 26.59 3.08
C GLY A 105 -1.44 26.80 1.88
N GLY A 106 -1.92 26.39 0.70
CA GLY A 106 -1.32 26.70 -0.59
C GLY A 106 -1.28 25.50 -1.55
N SER A 107 -1.91 25.66 -2.72
CA SER A 107 -1.57 24.90 -3.92
C SER A 107 -0.14 25.27 -4.30
N GLY A 108 0.83 24.44 -3.96
CA GLY A 108 2.24 24.68 -4.24
C GLY A 108 2.84 23.46 -4.90
N GLY A 109 3.36 23.65 -6.11
CA GLY A 109 4.07 22.60 -6.86
C GLY A 109 5.19 22.00 -6.02
N GLY A 110 5.17 20.67 -5.91
CA GLY A 110 6.16 19.86 -5.23
C GLY A 110 6.05 18.43 -5.74
N GLU A 111 7.15 17.70 -5.72
CA GLU A 111 7.18 16.31 -6.17
C GLU A 111 6.31 15.45 -5.24
N LEU A 112 5.45 14.63 -5.83
CA LEU A 112 4.61 13.68 -5.12
C LEU A 112 5.35 12.37 -4.97
N PHE A 113 5.71 12.05 -3.73
CA PHE A 113 6.32 10.79 -3.35
C PHE A 113 5.27 9.79 -2.86
N ARG A 114 5.51 8.53 -3.19
CA ARG A 114 4.81 7.37 -2.64
C ARG A 114 5.78 6.64 -1.75
N VAL A 115 5.41 6.44 -0.50
CA VAL A 115 6.23 5.77 0.50
C VAL A 115 5.48 4.52 0.94
N ASP A 116 6.09 3.39 0.62
CA ASP A 116 5.54 2.08 0.90
C ASP A 116 6.17 1.55 2.19
N THR A 117 5.32 1.13 3.11
CA THR A 117 5.74 0.61 4.41
C THR A 117 5.19 -0.78 4.65
N LEU A 118 5.90 -1.54 5.49
CA LEU A 118 5.42 -2.78 6.09
C LEU A 118 5.58 -2.67 7.60
N SER A 119 4.49 -2.90 8.33
CA SER A 119 4.41 -2.70 9.78
C SER A 119 4.27 -4.03 10.52
N VAL A 120 4.94 -4.15 11.67
CA VAL A 120 4.83 -5.31 12.57
C VAL A 120 4.89 -4.83 14.01
N HIS A 121 3.86 -5.11 14.82
CA HIS A 121 3.79 -4.63 16.20
C HIS A 121 4.05 -3.10 16.31
N GLY A 122 3.55 -2.32 15.35
CA GLY A 122 3.77 -0.87 15.29
C GLY A 122 5.17 -0.46 14.81
N MET A 123 6.07 -1.39 14.51
CA MET A 123 7.35 -1.06 13.90
C MET A 123 7.18 -0.84 12.39
N HIS A 124 7.20 0.43 11.97
CA HIS A 124 6.99 0.84 10.59
C HIS A 124 8.29 0.83 9.78
N ARG A 125 8.42 -0.12 8.85
CA ARG A 125 9.57 -0.21 7.96
C ARG A 125 9.21 0.30 6.57
N VAL A 126 9.92 1.32 6.07
CA VAL A 126 9.82 1.69 4.65
C VAL A 126 10.47 0.61 3.78
N VAL A 127 9.69 0.05 2.86
CA VAL A 127 10.10 -0.96 1.86
C VAL A 127 10.40 -0.33 0.51
N GLY A 128 9.86 0.85 0.23
CA GLY A 128 10.11 1.55 -1.02
C GLY A 128 9.75 3.04 -0.96
N ILE A 129 10.45 3.83 -1.78
CA ILE A 129 10.08 5.22 -2.05
C ILE A 129 10.04 5.35 -3.56
N SER A 130 8.90 5.79 -4.09
CA SER A 130 8.67 6.06 -5.51
C SER A 130 8.31 7.53 -5.69
N VAL A 131 8.48 8.08 -6.89
CA VAL A 131 8.13 9.45 -7.23
C VAL A 131 7.23 9.48 -8.45
N GLU A 132 6.22 10.36 -8.43
CA GLU A 132 5.42 10.65 -9.62
C GLU A 132 6.19 11.56 -10.58
N THR A 133 6.11 11.20 -11.84
CA THR A 133 6.78 11.86 -12.96
C THR A 133 5.73 12.15 -14.03
N PRO A 134 6.02 13.04 -15.01
CA PRO A 134 5.09 13.31 -16.11
C PRO A 134 4.66 12.07 -16.92
N TYR A 135 5.47 11.00 -16.88
CA TYR A 135 5.26 9.78 -17.67
C TYR A 135 4.71 8.60 -16.84
N GLY A 136 4.62 8.74 -15.52
CA GLY A 136 4.23 7.65 -14.63
C GLY A 136 4.97 7.64 -13.29
N VAL A 137 5.10 6.46 -12.68
CA VAL A 137 5.70 6.31 -11.35
C VAL A 137 7.07 5.65 -11.45
N LEU A 138 8.10 6.29 -10.91
CA LEU A 138 9.49 5.80 -10.92
C LEU A 138 9.88 5.24 -9.54
N PHE A 139 10.55 4.08 -9.55
CA PHE A 139 11.10 3.42 -8.37
C PHE A 139 12.52 2.89 -8.62
N PRO A 140 13.45 3.00 -7.67
CA PRO A 140 13.38 3.88 -6.50
C PRO A 140 13.38 5.35 -6.93
N ALA A 141 12.80 6.22 -6.12
CA ALA A 141 12.93 7.66 -6.31
C ALA A 141 14.42 8.06 -6.22
N PRO A 142 14.96 8.84 -7.18
CA PRO A 142 16.36 9.24 -7.20
C PRO A 142 16.64 10.38 -6.21
N VAL A 143 16.43 10.13 -4.92
CA VAL A 143 16.54 11.12 -3.86
C VAL A 143 17.74 10.88 -2.94
N GLY A 144 18.33 11.96 -2.44
CA GLY A 144 19.40 11.89 -1.45
C GLY A 144 18.94 11.37 -0.08
N GLY A 145 19.89 10.88 0.73
CA GLY A 145 19.61 10.25 2.03
C GLY A 145 18.83 11.13 3.02
N GLY A 146 19.06 12.45 2.99
CA GLY A 146 18.33 13.42 3.83
C GLY A 146 16.83 13.50 3.47
N VAL A 147 16.52 13.61 2.17
CA VAL A 147 15.12 13.60 1.68
C VAL A 147 14.43 12.29 2.04
N ALA A 148 15.11 11.16 1.79
CA ALA A 148 14.58 9.85 2.14
C ALA A 148 14.33 9.71 3.66
N ALA A 149 15.19 10.28 4.51
CA ALA A 149 14.99 10.29 5.96
C ALA A 149 13.77 11.14 6.38
N THR A 150 13.60 12.32 5.78
CA THR A 150 12.42 13.18 6.00
C THR A 150 11.12 12.45 5.65
N LEU A 151 11.08 11.78 4.50
CA LEU A 151 9.93 10.99 4.08
C LEU A 151 9.65 9.83 5.04
N ARG A 152 10.68 9.06 5.43
CA ARG A 152 10.55 7.98 6.43
C ARG A 152 9.99 8.48 7.76
N SER A 153 10.50 9.61 8.25
CA SER A 153 10.05 10.19 9.52
C SER A 153 8.60 10.64 9.45
N ALA A 154 8.21 11.37 8.40
CA ALA A 154 6.84 11.88 8.25
C ALA A 154 5.80 10.74 8.20
N VAL A 155 6.14 9.66 7.49
CA VAL A 155 5.27 8.49 7.35
C VAL A 155 5.24 7.66 8.63
N GLY A 156 6.39 7.43 9.28
CA GLY A 156 6.43 6.75 10.58
C GLY A 156 5.54 7.44 11.61
N SER A 157 5.68 8.76 11.75
CA SER A 157 4.86 9.56 12.68
C SER A 157 3.36 9.52 12.37
N LEU A 158 2.95 9.46 11.10
CA LEU A 158 1.55 9.28 10.73
C LEU A 158 1.02 7.93 11.20
N LEU A 159 1.75 6.85 10.93
CA LEU A 159 1.33 5.49 11.26
C LEU A 159 1.32 5.25 12.77
N ASP A 160 2.30 5.81 13.50
CA ASP A 160 2.33 5.82 14.97
C ASP A 160 1.10 6.54 15.53
N LEU A 161 0.80 7.74 15.03
CA LEU A 161 -0.36 8.54 15.46
C LEU A 161 -1.69 7.83 15.17
N ALA A 162 -1.78 7.13 14.04
CA ALA A 162 -2.95 6.34 13.68
C ALA A 162 -3.10 5.08 14.56
N GLY A 163 -2.05 4.68 15.29
CA GLY A 163 -2.03 3.40 15.99
C GLY A 163 -2.03 2.20 15.03
N TYR A 164 -1.45 2.36 13.84
CA TYR A 164 -1.31 1.27 12.87
C TYR A 164 -0.30 0.24 13.41
N GLN A 165 -0.57 -1.06 13.25
CA GLN A 165 0.22 -2.09 13.92
C GLN A 165 0.82 -3.10 12.94
N TYR A 166 0.06 -3.55 11.95
CA TYR A 166 0.48 -4.64 11.07
C TYR A 166 0.13 -4.42 9.61
N GLY A 167 0.99 -4.90 8.72
CA GLY A 167 0.71 -4.96 7.30
C GLY A 167 1.19 -3.74 6.52
N PRO A 168 0.87 -3.69 5.21
CA PRO A 168 1.38 -2.68 4.31
C PRO A 168 0.59 -1.38 4.37
N ALA A 169 1.28 -0.25 4.22
CA ALA A 169 0.65 1.04 4.00
C ALA A 169 1.38 1.84 2.90
N HIS A 170 0.58 2.45 2.04
CA HIS A 170 1.01 3.31 0.93
C HIS A 170 0.66 4.75 1.27
N THR A 171 1.68 5.56 1.54
CA THR A 171 1.50 6.94 1.97
C THR A 171 1.95 7.92 0.89
N PHE A 172 1.12 8.91 0.62
CA PHE A 172 1.36 9.95 -0.37
C PHE A 172 1.88 11.21 0.33
N VAL A 173 3.05 11.68 -0.08
CA VAL A 173 3.73 12.83 0.55
C VAL A 173 4.20 13.80 -0.52
N VAL A 174 3.80 15.05 -0.42
CA VAL A 174 4.34 16.15 -1.24
C VAL A 174 5.42 16.86 -0.44
N LEU A 175 6.63 17.00 -1.01
CA LEU A 175 7.64 17.85 -0.41
C LEU A 175 7.41 19.31 -0.83
N THR A 176 7.17 20.16 0.16
CA THR A 176 7.01 21.60 -0.04
C THR A 176 8.18 22.37 0.59
N PRO A 177 8.40 23.64 0.25
CA PRO A 177 9.39 24.47 0.92
C PRO A 177 9.19 24.60 2.44
N ARG A 178 7.98 24.32 2.95
CA ARG A 178 7.66 24.35 4.39
C ARG A 178 7.77 22.99 5.07
N GLY A 179 8.18 21.96 4.34
CA GLY A 179 8.28 20.59 4.84
C GLY A 179 7.36 19.59 4.12
N PRO A 180 7.42 18.30 4.52
CA PRO A 180 6.60 17.25 3.96
C PRO A 180 5.13 17.44 4.33
N VAL A 181 4.24 17.26 3.36
CA VAL A 181 2.79 17.28 3.55
C VAL A 181 2.23 15.93 3.12
N THR A 182 1.70 15.18 4.09
CA THR A 182 0.99 13.93 3.79
C THR A 182 -0.37 14.25 3.18
N THR A 183 -0.60 13.78 1.96
CA THR A 183 -1.82 14.08 1.20
C THR A 183 -2.83 12.94 1.22
N GLY A 184 -2.44 11.73 1.63
CA GLY A 184 -3.30 10.56 1.79
C GLY A 184 -2.53 9.31 2.21
N CYS A 185 -3.26 8.25 2.57
CA CYS A 185 -2.71 6.94 2.89
C CYS A 185 -3.68 5.84 2.42
N ARG A 186 -3.18 4.64 2.11
CA ARG A 186 -3.98 3.43 1.83
C ARG A 186 -3.34 2.23 2.51
N THR A 187 -4.12 1.40 3.16
CA THR A 187 -3.66 0.20 3.87
C THR A 187 -4.07 -1.06 3.10
N VAL A 188 -3.51 -1.23 1.90
CA VAL A 188 -3.89 -2.29 0.94
C VAL A 188 -2.71 -3.21 0.64
N VAL A 189 -2.99 -4.48 0.35
CA VAL A 189 -1.94 -5.51 0.24
C VAL A 189 -1.45 -5.73 -1.20
N ALA A 190 -2.19 -5.39 -2.27
CA ALA A 190 -1.74 -5.81 -3.62
C ALA A 190 -2.22 -5.03 -4.84
N GLU A 191 -2.99 -3.95 -4.72
CA GLU A 191 -3.51 -3.27 -5.93
C GLU A 191 -2.70 -2.04 -6.35
N GLU A 192 -1.52 -1.85 -5.76
CA GLU A 192 -0.69 -0.69 -6.07
C GLU A 192 0.40 -1.01 -7.08
N VAL A 193 0.59 -0.07 -7.99
CA VAL A 193 1.66 0.04 -8.99
C VAL A 193 3.04 -0.38 -8.44
N VAL A 194 3.28 -0.04 -7.17
CA VAL A 194 4.55 -0.29 -6.50
C VAL A 194 4.86 -1.77 -6.37
N ALA A 195 3.87 -2.65 -6.24
CA ALA A 195 4.13 -4.07 -6.18
C ALA A 195 4.76 -4.61 -7.48
N GLY A 196 4.36 -4.08 -8.63
CA GLY A 196 5.00 -4.37 -9.92
C GLY A 196 6.39 -3.76 -10.03
N LEU A 197 6.55 -2.51 -9.60
CA LEU A 197 7.83 -1.81 -9.59
C LEU A 197 8.89 -2.53 -8.75
N VAL A 198 8.56 -2.96 -7.53
CA VAL A 198 9.47 -3.68 -6.63
C VAL A 198 9.85 -5.04 -7.20
N ARG A 199 8.90 -5.76 -7.82
CA ARG A 199 9.20 -7.02 -8.53
C ARG A 199 10.22 -6.81 -9.64
N VAL A 200 10.06 -5.77 -10.45
CA VAL A 200 10.98 -5.48 -11.55
C VAL A 200 12.33 -4.98 -11.02
N ALA A 201 12.35 -4.03 -10.11
CA ALA A 201 13.58 -3.37 -9.65
C ALA A 201 14.42 -4.18 -8.66
N ALA A 202 13.79 -5.05 -7.87
CA ALA A 202 14.44 -5.79 -6.78
C ALA A 202 14.25 -7.31 -6.84
N GLY A 203 13.44 -7.83 -7.76
CA GLY A 203 13.15 -9.27 -7.83
C GLY A 203 12.36 -9.78 -6.61
N ARG A 204 11.64 -8.89 -5.91
CA ARG A 204 10.92 -9.19 -4.66
C ARG A 204 9.43 -9.02 -4.84
N ASP A 205 8.65 -9.87 -4.17
CA ASP A 205 7.19 -9.80 -4.16
C ASP A 205 6.71 -9.20 -2.83
N PRO A 206 6.36 -7.90 -2.80
CA PRO A 206 5.96 -7.23 -1.55
C PRO A 206 4.63 -7.76 -0.99
N VAL A 207 3.77 -8.34 -1.83
CA VAL A 207 2.51 -8.96 -1.40
C VAL A 207 2.81 -10.21 -0.57
N ARG A 208 3.66 -11.08 -1.12
CA ARG A 208 4.12 -12.28 -0.43
C ARG A 208 4.86 -11.91 0.85
N ASP A 209 5.82 -10.99 0.75
CA ASP A 209 6.61 -10.51 1.88
C ASP A 209 5.74 -9.99 3.03
N ALA A 210 4.63 -9.29 2.73
CA ALA A 210 3.69 -8.85 3.74
C ALA A 210 3.05 -10.02 4.51
N PHE A 211 2.64 -11.09 3.82
CA PHE A 211 2.08 -12.27 4.49
C PHE A 211 3.13 -13.10 5.24
N GLU A 212 4.36 -13.19 4.72
CA GLU A 212 5.46 -13.83 5.46
C GLU A 212 5.68 -13.13 6.80
N VAL A 213 5.72 -11.79 6.78
CA VAL A 213 5.87 -10.97 7.97
C VAL A 213 4.67 -11.10 8.92
N LEU A 214 3.44 -11.06 8.41
CA LEU A 214 2.25 -11.28 9.22
C LEU A 214 2.23 -12.66 9.88
N ALA A 215 2.86 -13.65 9.26
CA ALA A 215 3.02 -14.98 9.82
C ALA A 215 4.20 -15.10 10.81
N GLY A 216 4.82 -13.97 11.19
CA GLY A 216 5.93 -13.90 12.13
C GLY A 216 7.29 -14.29 11.54
N ARG A 217 7.43 -14.30 10.21
CA ARG A 217 8.70 -14.61 9.54
C ARG A 217 9.47 -13.33 9.23
N ASP A 218 10.79 -13.41 9.35
CA ASP A 218 11.66 -12.29 9.00
C ASP A 218 11.78 -12.15 7.48
N VAL A 219 11.68 -10.92 7.01
CA VAL A 219 11.83 -10.58 5.60
C VAL A 219 12.94 -9.54 5.43
N ALA A 220 13.89 -9.84 4.53
CA ALA A 220 15.03 -8.97 4.28
C ALA A 220 14.60 -7.63 3.68
N PRO A 221 15.33 -6.52 3.93
CA PRO A 221 15.09 -5.25 3.25
C PRO A 221 15.00 -5.40 1.73
N VAL A 222 14.10 -4.66 1.10
CA VAL A 222 14.10 -4.49 -0.35
C VAL A 222 15.32 -3.64 -0.72
N ARG A 223 16.15 -4.17 -1.62
CA ARG A 223 17.26 -3.44 -2.24
C ARG A 223 17.05 -3.48 -3.74
N ALA A 224 16.74 -2.34 -4.34
CA ALA A 224 16.62 -2.21 -5.78
C ALA A 224 18.02 -2.36 -6.42
N GLY A 225 18.16 -3.28 -7.36
CA GLY A 225 19.37 -3.44 -8.17
C GLY A 225 19.36 -2.58 -9.44
N ARG A 226 18.19 -2.08 -9.82
CA ARG A 226 17.95 -1.24 -10.99
C ARG A 226 16.73 -0.33 -10.76
N TYR A 227 16.45 0.56 -11.70
CA TYR A 227 15.23 1.36 -11.71
C TYR A 227 14.10 0.65 -12.43
N ALA A 228 12.88 0.98 -12.06
CA ALA A 228 11.67 0.57 -12.74
C ALA A 228 10.71 1.76 -12.85
N VAL A 229 9.97 1.83 -13.96
CA VAL A 229 8.96 2.86 -14.20
C VAL A 229 7.66 2.20 -14.62
N ALA A 230 6.55 2.69 -14.08
CA ALA A 230 5.21 2.25 -14.42
C ALA A 230 4.52 3.34 -15.23
N VAL A 231 4.18 3.01 -16.48
CA VAL A 231 3.60 3.95 -17.46
C VAL A 231 2.14 3.59 -17.67
N ALA A 232 1.26 4.60 -17.63
CA ALA A 232 -0.13 4.42 -18.03
C ALA A 232 -0.21 4.32 -19.56
N VAL A 233 -0.89 3.30 -20.08
CA VAL A 233 -1.08 3.13 -21.53
C VAL A 233 -2.50 3.57 -21.88
N SER A 234 -2.67 4.54 -22.78
CA SER A 234 -4.01 4.95 -23.21
C SER A 234 -4.69 3.84 -24.01
N GLY A 235 -6.02 3.70 -23.86
CA GLY A 235 -6.83 2.76 -24.63
C GLY A 235 -6.94 1.33 -24.07
N GLY A 236 -6.29 1.04 -22.94
CA GLY A 236 -6.43 -0.24 -22.23
C GLY A 236 -6.34 -0.06 -20.73
N TRP A 237 -7.15 -0.82 -19.98
CA TRP A 237 -7.00 -0.90 -18.53
C TRP A 237 -5.67 -1.59 -18.23
N GLY A 238 -4.64 -0.83 -17.85
CA GLY A 238 -3.35 -1.42 -17.48
C GLY A 238 -2.22 -0.41 -17.34
N GLN A 239 -1.19 -0.80 -16.60
CA GLN A 239 0.10 -0.12 -16.55
C GLN A 239 1.19 -1.08 -17.00
N VAL A 240 2.16 -0.58 -17.74
CA VAL A 240 3.34 -1.34 -18.13
C VAL A 240 4.50 -0.95 -17.21
N VAL A 241 5.15 -1.96 -16.62
CA VAL A 241 6.34 -1.76 -15.80
C VAL A 241 7.58 -2.11 -16.60
N LEU A 242 8.49 -1.15 -16.74
CA LEU A 242 9.74 -1.27 -17.49
C LEU A 242 10.92 -1.12 -16.55
N GLY A 243 12.00 -1.88 -16.76
CA GLY A 243 13.23 -1.78 -15.99
C GLY A 243 14.32 -1.03 -16.75
N ALA A 244 15.19 -0.30 -16.04
CA ALA A 244 16.35 0.38 -16.60
C ALA A 244 17.50 0.46 -15.58
N GLU A 245 18.74 0.55 -16.07
CA GLU A 245 19.93 0.63 -15.20
C GLU A 245 20.12 2.01 -14.53
N SER A 246 19.50 3.05 -15.07
CA SER A 246 19.54 4.41 -14.52
C SER A 246 18.16 5.06 -14.47
N ALA A 247 17.99 6.06 -13.60
CA ALA A 247 16.76 6.84 -13.49
C ALA A 247 16.43 7.58 -14.79
N GLU A 248 17.42 8.21 -15.43
CA GLU A 248 17.27 8.88 -16.72
C GLU A 248 16.83 7.90 -17.81
N GLY A 249 17.46 6.71 -17.88
CA GLY A 249 17.08 5.70 -18.85
C GLY A 249 15.66 5.17 -18.65
N ALA A 250 15.20 5.05 -17.40
CA ALA A 250 13.82 4.70 -17.09
C ALA A 250 12.84 5.78 -17.60
N LEU A 251 13.15 7.06 -17.37
CA LEU A 251 12.32 8.18 -17.82
C LEU A 251 12.28 8.29 -19.35
N GLU A 252 13.41 8.07 -20.03
CA GLU A 252 13.47 8.06 -21.50
C GLU A 252 12.59 6.94 -22.08
N LEU A 253 12.67 5.73 -21.52
CA LEU A 253 11.80 4.61 -21.90
C LEU A 253 10.33 4.94 -21.67
N ALA A 254 10.01 5.57 -20.54
CA ALA A 254 8.64 5.97 -20.21
C ALA A 254 8.08 7.00 -21.20
N GLY A 255 8.89 8.01 -21.57
CA GLY A 255 8.51 9.01 -22.57
C GLY A 255 8.18 8.36 -23.91
N ARG A 256 9.04 7.45 -24.39
CA ARG A 256 8.83 6.73 -25.66
C ARG A 256 7.57 5.86 -25.67
N VAL A 257 7.26 5.20 -24.55
CA VAL A 257 6.03 4.40 -24.43
C VAL A 257 4.78 5.27 -24.33
N GLY A 258 4.87 6.41 -23.64
CA GLY A 258 3.80 7.40 -23.57
C GLY A 258 3.44 7.97 -24.95
N GLU A 259 4.44 8.27 -25.78
CA GLU A 259 4.25 8.77 -27.16
C GLU A 259 3.59 7.73 -28.08
N LEU A 260 3.92 6.45 -27.92
CA LEU A 260 3.31 5.35 -28.71
C LEU A 260 1.87 5.02 -28.28
N ALA A 261 1.46 5.46 -27.09
CA ALA A 261 0.14 5.21 -26.52
C ALA A 261 -0.81 6.41 -26.62
N GLY A 262 -0.36 7.56 -27.15
CA GLY A 262 -1.17 8.77 -27.38
C GLY A 262 -1.68 8.86 -28.81
#